data_AF-A0A3B4AUX5-F1
#
_entry.id   AF-A0A3B4AUX5-F1
#
_cell.length_a   1.000
_cell.length_b   1.000
_cell.length_c   1.000
_cell.angle_alpha   90.00
_cell.angle_beta   90.00
_cell.angle_gamma   90.00
#
_symmetry.space_group_name_H-M   'P 1'
#
loop_
_entity.id
_entity.type
_entity.pdbx_description
1 polymer ?
#
loop_
_entity_poly.entity_id
_entity_poly.type
_entity_poly.pdbx_seq_one_letter_code
_entity_poly.pdbx_strand_id
1 'polypeptide(L)'
;TLLSTSSTRPHSEEDRHEKSLGLLTTKFVTLLQEAKDGVLDLKAAADTLAVRQKRRIYDITNVLEGIGLIEKKSKNSIQWKGVGPGCNTREIADKLIDLKAELDDLALREHELDQQRVWVQQSIKNVTDDSNNSPYPLHFPGYLC
;
A
#
# COMPACT_ATOMS: atom_id res chain seq x y z
N THR A 1 36.05 -52.91 39.33
CA THR A 1 35.04 -51.91 39.70
C THR A 1 34.76 -51.04 38.50
N LEU A 2 33.58 -51.17 37.91
CA LEU A 2 33.15 -50.39 36.74
C LEU A 2 32.83 -48.95 37.19
N LEU A 3 33.51 -47.95 36.62
CA LEU A 3 33.14 -46.55 36.82
C LEU A 3 32.18 -46.14 35.70
N SER A 4 30.89 -46.08 36.03
CA SER A 4 29.86 -45.50 35.18
C SER A 4 30.10 -43.99 35.07
N THR A 5 30.61 -43.53 33.92
CA THR A 5 30.61 -42.11 33.58
C THR A 5 29.21 -41.74 33.09
N SER A 6 28.43 -41.15 33.98
CA SER A 6 27.17 -40.49 33.62
C SER A 6 27.47 -39.37 32.61
N SER A 7 26.97 -39.54 31.39
CA SER A 7 26.95 -38.51 30.35
C SER A 7 26.01 -37.39 30.77
N THR A 8 26.54 -36.35 31.42
CA THR A 8 25.84 -35.09 31.63
C THR A 8 25.84 -34.34 30.30
N ARG A 9 24.79 -34.52 29.50
CA ARG A 9 24.58 -33.70 28.29
C ARG A 9 24.41 -32.23 28.72
N PRO A 10 24.92 -31.25 27.96
CA PRO A 10 24.84 -29.84 28.33
C PRO A 10 23.41 -29.33 28.10
N HIS A 11 22.52 -29.59 29.07
CA HIS A 11 21.15 -29.04 29.11
C HIS A 11 21.09 -27.50 29.05
N SER A 12 22.24 -26.82 29.25
CA SER A 12 22.36 -25.37 29.25
C SER A 12 22.35 -24.71 27.87
N GLU A 13 22.67 -25.44 26.79
CA GLU A 13 22.76 -24.88 25.43
C GLU A 13 21.37 -24.74 24.80
N GLU A 14 20.52 -25.76 24.94
CA GLU A 14 19.13 -25.76 24.46
C GLU A 14 18.29 -24.68 25.16
N ASP A 15 18.42 -24.54 26.49
CA ASP A 15 17.75 -23.51 27.29
C ASP A 15 18.12 -22.07 26.87
N ARG A 16 19.33 -21.87 26.34
CA ARG A 16 19.82 -20.57 25.86
C ARG A 16 19.23 -20.24 24.50
N HIS A 17 19.08 -21.24 23.64
CA HIS A 17 18.52 -21.08 22.30
C HIS A 17 17.03 -20.73 22.35
N GLU A 18 16.27 -21.37 23.25
CA GLU A 18 14.84 -21.11 23.45
C GLU A 18 14.51 -19.67 23.89
N LYS A 19 15.47 -18.99 24.52
CA LYS A 19 15.34 -17.60 25.00
C LYS A 19 16.04 -16.59 24.09
N SER A 20 16.53 -17.04 22.93
CA SER A 20 17.25 -16.18 22.01
C SER A 20 16.33 -15.12 21.39
N LEU A 21 16.89 -13.93 21.16
CA LEU A 21 16.16 -12.87 20.46
C LEU A 21 15.72 -13.34 19.07
N GLY A 22 16.57 -14.11 18.37
CA GLY A 22 16.25 -14.66 17.05
C GLY A 22 14.97 -15.49 17.04
N LEU A 23 14.83 -16.44 17.97
CA LEU A 23 13.63 -17.28 18.07
C LEU A 23 12.38 -16.45 18.41
N LEU A 24 12.52 -15.47 19.32
CA LEU A 24 11.44 -14.56 19.67
C LEU A 24 11.01 -13.71 18.47
N THR A 25 11.97 -13.22 17.68
CA THR A 25 11.69 -12.46 16.44
C THR A 25 10.95 -13.32 15.43
N THR A 26 11.37 -14.57 15.20
CA THR A 26 10.68 -15.47 14.26
C THR A 26 9.22 -15.66 14.68
N LYS A 27 8.97 -16.01 15.94
CA LYS A 27 7.60 -16.18 16.46
C LYS A 27 6.80 -14.88 16.41
N PHE A 28 7.42 -13.73 16.72
CA PHE A 28 6.76 -12.42 16.66
C PHE A 28 6.32 -12.08 15.24
N VAL A 29 7.17 -12.32 14.24
CA VAL A 29 6.87 -12.09 12.82
C VAL A 29 5.75 -13.02 12.34
N THR A 30 5.74 -14.28 12.75
CA THR A 30 4.63 -15.20 12.45
C THR A 30 3.30 -14.66 12.97
N LEU A 31 3.24 -14.25 14.25
CA LEU A 31 2.03 -13.65 14.82
C LEU A 31 1.59 -12.38 14.09
N LEU A 32 2.55 -11.56 13.65
CA LEU A 32 2.29 -10.33 12.92
C LEU A 32 1.75 -10.58 11.50
N GLN A 33 2.18 -11.67 10.86
CA GLN A 33 1.69 -12.09 9.53
C GLN A 33 0.32 -12.77 9.62
N GLU A 34 0.04 -13.49 10.70
CA GLU A 34 -1.27 -14.11 10.98
C GLU A 34 -2.30 -13.09 11.49
N ALA A 35 -1.86 -11.95 11.99
CA ALA A 35 -2.74 -10.90 12.49
C ALA A 35 -3.63 -10.34 11.38
N LYS A 36 -4.94 -10.32 11.63
CA LYS A 36 -5.93 -9.74 10.73
C LYS A 36 -5.63 -8.25 10.51
N ASP A 37 -5.71 -7.81 9.25
CA ASP A 37 -5.45 -6.44 8.82
C ASP A 37 -4.02 -5.94 9.13
N GLY A 38 -3.09 -6.85 9.46
CA GLY A 38 -1.71 -6.50 9.82
C GLY A 38 -1.53 -5.83 11.16
N VAL A 39 -2.56 -5.83 12.01
CA VAL A 39 -2.52 -5.10 13.28
C VAL A 39 -2.29 -6.09 14.41
N LEU A 40 -1.14 -5.98 15.07
CA LEU A 40 -0.79 -6.85 16.20
C LEU A 40 -0.90 -6.09 17.52
N ASP A 41 -1.60 -6.68 18.49
CA ASP A 41 -1.63 -6.22 19.88
C ASP A 41 -0.38 -6.72 20.61
N LEU A 42 0.41 -5.77 21.14
CA LEU A 42 1.66 -6.04 21.82
C LEU A 42 1.49 -6.78 23.16
N LYS A 43 0.35 -6.64 23.83
CA LYS A 43 0.06 -7.40 25.06
C LYS A 43 -0.22 -8.85 24.71
N ALA A 44 -1.08 -9.10 23.72
CA ALA A 44 -1.39 -10.44 23.26
C ALA A 44 -0.12 -11.15 22.76
N ALA A 45 0.69 -10.47 21.96
CA ALA A 45 1.98 -11.00 21.49
C ALA A 45 2.94 -11.31 22.64
N ALA A 46 3.02 -10.44 23.67
CA ALA A 46 3.87 -10.68 24.83
C ALA A 46 3.44 -11.92 25.63
N ASP A 47 2.14 -12.16 25.75
CA ASP A 47 1.58 -13.33 26.42
C ASP A 47 1.89 -14.61 25.61
N THR A 48 1.68 -14.59 24.29
CA THR A 48 1.96 -15.74 23.41
C THR A 48 3.45 -16.08 23.31
N LEU A 49 4.32 -15.06 23.31
CA LEU A 49 5.77 -15.25 23.27
C LEU A 49 6.35 -15.69 24.62
N ALA A 50 5.50 -15.85 25.66
CA ALA A 50 5.87 -16.25 27.03
C ALA A 50 7.05 -15.44 27.59
N VAL A 51 7.18 -14.19 27.14
CA VAL A 51 8.33 -13.37 27.49
C VAL A 51 8.12 -12.86 28.90
N ARG A 52 8.76 -13.51 29.88
CA ARG A 52 8.76 -13.03 31.28
C ARG A 52 9.27 -11.58 31.42
N GLN A 53 9.95 -11.05 30.41
CA GLN A 53 10.51 -9.69 30.38
C GLN A 53 10.01 -8.91 29.16
N LYS A 54 9.14 -7.92 29.39
CA LYS A 54 8.63 -6.99 28.35
C LYS A 54 9.72 -6.25 27.55
N ARG A 55 10.99 -6.35 27.98
CA ARG A 55 12.15 -5.73 27.33
C ARG A 55 12.38 -6.22 25.89
N ARG A 56 12.14 -7.50 25.58
CA ARG A 56 12.47 -8.08 24.26
C ARG A 56 11.53 -7.63 23.15
N ILE A 57 10.27 -7.32 23.48
CA ILE A 57 9.33 -6.75 22.52
C ILE A 57 9.88 -5.45 21.96
N TYR A 58 10.42 -4.56 22.81
CA TYR A 58 11.01 -3.31 22.35
C TYR A 58 12.27 -3.49 21.50
N ASP A 59 13.10 -4.51 21.80
CA ASP A 59 14.26 -4.82 20.94
C ASP A 59 13.80 -5.14 19.52
N ILE A 60 12.76 -5.97 19.40
CA ILE A 60 12.20 -6.39 18.10
C ILE A 60 11.53 -5.20 17.43
N THR A 61 10.63 -4.49 18.12
CA THR A 61 9.87 -3.40 17.52
C THR A 61 10.77 -2.24 17.10
N ASN A 62 11.78 -1.87 17.89
CA ASN A 62 12.67 -0.76 17.52
C ASN A 62 13.48 -1.06 16.27
N VAL A 63 13.94 -2.31 16.10
CA VAL A 63 14.65 -2.72 14.89
C VAL A 63 13.71 -2.74 13.69
N LEU A 64 12.53 -3.34 13.82
CA LEU A 64 11.55 -3.39 12.73
C LEU A 64 11.01 -2.00 12.35
N GLU A 65 10.83 -1.12 13.31
CA GLU A 65 10.44 0.29 13.12
C GLU A 65 11.59 1.08 12.48
N GLY A 66 12.84 0.85 12.92
CA GLY A 66 14.03 1.46 12.33
C GLY A 66 14.27 1.05 10.87
N ILE A 67 13.87 -0.16 10.49
CA ILE A 67 13.87 -0.63 9.09
C ILE A 67 12.65 -0.09 8.32
N GLY A 68 11.58 0.30 9.01
CA GLY A 68 10.33 0.76 8.41
C GLY A 68 9.37 -0.37 7.99
N LEU A 69 9.53 -1.58 8.52
CA LEU A 69 8.63 -2.72 8.26
C LEU A 69 7.36 -2.67 9.10
N ILE A 70 7.36 -1.90 10.19
CA ILE A 70 6.20 -1.68 11.05
C ILE A 70 6.05 -0.20 11.38
N GLU A 71 4.85 0.19 11.79
CA GLU A 71 4.57 1.46 12.43
C GLU A 71 3.73 1.32 13.69
N LYS A 72 3.82 2.32 14.55
CA LYS A 72 3.03 2.38 15.77
C LYS A 72 1.64 2.94 15.46
N LYS A 73 0.61 2.12 15.65
CA LYS A 73 -0.80 2.52 15.52
C LYS A 73 -1.32 3.11 16.83
N SER A 74 -0.96 2.51 17.97
CA SER A 74 -1.30 3.01 19.31
C SER A 74 -0.31 2.51 20.37
N LYS A 75 -0.51 2.87 21.65
CA LYS A 75 0.41 2.51 22.75
C LYS A 75 0.68 0.99 22.86
N ASN A 76 -0.30 0.15 22.50
CA ASN A 76 -0.18 -1.32 22.55
C ASN A 76 -0.45 -1.98 21.19
N SER A 77 -0.41 -1.23 20.09
CA SER A 77 -0.76 -1.73 18.76
C SER A 77 0.23 -1.26 17.72
N ILE A 78 0.72 -2.21 16.93
CA ILE A 78 1.60 -1.96 15.79
C ILE A 78 0.95 -2.48 14.52
N GLN A 79 1.31 -1.88 13.39
CA GLN A 79 0.82 -2.26 12.08
C GLN A 79 1.97 -2.69 11.18
N TRP A 80 1.78 -3.79 10.46
CA TRP A 80 2.73 -4.31 9.49
C TRP A 80 2.67 -3.54 8.17
N LYS A 81 3.78 -2.92 7.77
CA LYS A 81 3.93 -2.21 6.50
C LYS A 81 4.63 -3.05 5.43
N GLY A 82 5.22 -4.19 5.81
CA GLY A 82 5.94 -5.05 4.87
C GLY A 82 5.03 -5.63 3.78
N VAL A 83 5.61 -5.89 2.62
CA VAL A 83 4.96 -6.68 1.57
C VAL A 83 5.07 -8.15 1.98
N GLY A 84 3.95 -8.75 2.39
CA GLY A 84 3.93 -10.14 2.85
C GLY A 84 2.56 -10.80 2.65
N PRO A 85 2.53 -12.13 2.46
CA PRO A 85 1.29 -12.87 2.27
C PRO A 85 0.46 -12.77 3.55
N GLY A 86 -0.63 -12.00 3.51
CA GLY A 86 -1.61 -11.95 4.60
C GLY A 86 -2.12 -10.57 5.00
N CYS A 87 -1.40 -9.49 4.70
CA CYS A 87 -1.70 -8.20 5.32
C CYS A 87 -2.03 -7.08 4.33
N ASN A 88 -1.18 -6.87 3.31
CA ASN A 88 -1.29 -5.68 2.45
C ASN A 88 -1.63 -6.04 1.01
N THR A 89 -1.31 -7.26 0.57
CA THR A 89 -1.46 -7.64 -0.84
C THR A 89 -2.91 -7.64 -1.31
N ARG A 90 -3.87 -8.03 -0.45
CA ARG A 90 -5.27 -8.18 -0.87
C ARG A 90 -5.97 -6.83 -0.99
N GLU A 91 -5.91 -5.98 0.03
CA GLU A 91 -6.43 -4.60 -0.08
C GLU A 91 -5.72 -3.78 -1.16
N ILE A 92 -4.40 -3.93 -1.31
CA ILE A 92 -3.67 -3.22 -2.37
C ILE A 92 -4.06 -3.77 -3.75
N ALA A 93 -4.24 -5.09 -3.90
CA ALA A 93 -4.69 -5.68 -5.15
C ALA A 93 -6.12 -5.24 -5.50
N ASP A 94 -7.03 -5.22 -4.54
CA ASP A 94 -8.41 -4.77 -4.74
C ASP A 94 -8.44 -3.29 -5.14
N LYS A 95 -7.71 -2.43 -4.41
CA LYS A 95 -7.55 -1.00 -4.78
C LYS A 95 -6.88 -0.81 -6.15
N LEU A 96 -5.94 -1.67 -6.52
CA LEU A 96 -5.31 -1.65 -7.85
C LEU A 96 -6.30 -1.99 -8.96
N ILE A 97 -7.19 -2.96 -8.72
CA ILE A 97 -8.25 -3.33 -9.66
C ILE A 97 -9.21 -2.15 -9.83
N ASP A 98 -9.64 -1.55 -8.72
CA ASP A 98 -10.55 -0.39 -8.73
C ASP A 98 -9.94 0.81 -9.45
N LEU A 99 -8.69 1.18 -9.11
CA LEU A 99 -7.98 2.28 -9.78
C LEU A 99 -7.80 2.01 -11.26
N LYS A 100 -7.55 0.75 -11.65
CA LYS A 100 -7.42 0.40 -13.06
C LYS A 100 -8.75 0.57 -13.80
N ALA A 101 -9.85 0.15 -13.20
CA ALA A 101 -11.18 0.36 -13.79
C ALA A 101 -11.51 1.86 -13.93
N GLU A 102 -11.15 2.68 -12.94
CA GLU A 102 -11.33 4.14 -13.01
C GLU A 102 -10.47 4.78 -14.11
N LEU A 103 -9.23 4.32 -14.29
CA LEU A 103 -8.38 4.77 -15.40
C LEU A 103 -8.99 4.45 -16.77
N ASP A 104 -9.53 3.24 -16.94
CA ASP A 104 -10.15 2.82 -18.19
C ASP A 104 -11.43 3.64 -18.50
N ASP A 105 -12.25 3.95 -17.49
CA ASP A 105 -13.44 4.80 -17.63
C ASP A 105 -13.08 6.24 -18.01
N LEU A 106 -12.08 6.81 -17.32
CA LEU A 106 -11.59 8.16 -17.61
C LEU A 106 -11.02 8.26 -19.04
N ALA A 107 -10.29 7.25 -19.49
CA ALA A 107 -9.76 7.19 -20.85
C ALA A 107 -10.87 7.14 -21.91
N LEU A 108 -11.95 6.40 -21.65
CA LEU A 108 -13.11 6.38 -22.54
C LEU A 108 -13.78 7.75 -22.61
N ARG A 109 -13.93 8.40 -21.45
CA ARG A 109 -14.58 9.72 -21.39
C ARG A 109 -13.74 10.81 -22.06
N GLU A 110 -12.43 10.77 -21.90
CA GLU A 110 -11.50 11.65 -22.61
C GLU A 110 -11.63 11.47 -24.13
N HIS A 111 -11.66 10.23 -24.60
CA HIS A 111 -11.83 9.95 -26.03
C HIS A 111 -13.14 10.50 -26.59
N GLU A 112 -14.24 10.38 -25.84
CA GLU A 112 -15.53 10.92 -26.25
C GLU A 112 -15.51 12.46 -26.34
N LEU A 113 -14.89 13.12 -25.37
CA LEU A 113 -14.72 14.57 -25.38
C LEU A 113 -13.88 15.04 -26.57
N ASP A 114 -12.81 14.32 -26.91
CA ASP A 114 -12.00 14.61 -28.08
C ASP A 114 -12.79 14.46 -29.38
N GLN A 115 -13.63 13.43 -29.51
CA GLN A 115 -14.49 13.28 -30.68
C GLN A 115 -15.49 14.43 -30.81
N GLN A 116 -16.14 14.80 -29.71
CA GLN A 116 -17.08 15.93 -29.69
C GLN A 116 -16.40 17.24 -30.07
N ARG A 117 -15.19 17.48 -29.56
CA ARG A 117 -14.38 18.65 -29.91
C ARG A 117 -14.11 18.71 -31.41
N VAL A 118 -13.65 17.60 -31.99
CA VAL A 118 -13.39 17.53 -33.44
C VAL A 118 -14.67 17.76 -34.24
N TRP A 119 -15.78 17.17 -33.83
CA TRP A 119 -17.06 17.31 -34.50
C TRP A 119 -17.56 18.76 -34.50
N VAL A 120 -17.53 19.42 -33.33
CA VAL A 120 -17.93 20.83 -33.21
C VAL A 120 -17.02 21.72 -34.04
N GLN A 121 -15.70 21.50 -34.02
CA GLN A 121 -14.75 22.26 -34.85
C GLN A 121 -15.06 22.11 -36.34
N GLN A 122 -15.34 20.90 -36.81
CA GLN A 122 -15.69 20.66 -38.20
C GLN A 122 -17.06 21.26 -38.57
N SER A 123 -18.05 21.17 -37.69
CA SER A 123 -19.36 21.78 -37.90
C SER A 123 -19.26 23.30 -38.00
N ILE A 124 -18.51 23.95 -37.11
CA ILE A 124 -18.24 25.39 -37.17
C ILE A 124 -17.61 25.73 -38.53
N LYS A 125 -16.56 25.00 -38.91
CA LYS A 125 -15.88 25.20 -40.19
C LYS A 125 -16.86 25.12 -41.36
N ASN A 126 -17.65 24.05 -41.44
CA ASN A 126 -18.62 23.84 -42.50
C ASN A 126 -19.67 24.96 -42.59
N VAL A 127 -20.13 25.48 -41.44
CA VAL A 127 -21.10 26.59 -41.40
C VAL A 127 -20.44 27.92 -41.78
N THR A 128 -19.19 28.16 -41.37
CA THR A 128 -18.48 29.42 -41.68
C THR A 128 -17.99 29.51 -43.13
N ASP A 129 -17.69 28.38 -43.76
CA ASP A 129 -17.14 28.25 -45.13
C ASP A 129 -18.25 28.09 -46.18
N ASP A 130 -19.52 28.08 -45.77
CA ASP A 130 -20.67 28.02 -46.66
C ASP A 130 -20.73 29.29 -47.52
N SER A 131 -20.79 29.15 -48.84
CA SER A 131 -20.60 30.23 -49.81
C SER A 131 -21.70 31.31 -49.77
N ASN A 132 -22.79 31.03 -49.04
CA ASN A 132 -23.86 31.97 -48.72
C ASN A 132 -23.52 32.92 -47.56
N ASN A 133 -22.45 32.65 -46.79
CA ASN A 133 -21.93 33.54 -45.77
C ASN A 133 -21.01 34.60 -46.42
N SER A 134 -21.53 35.31 -47.42
CA SER A 134 -20.83 36.48 -47.98
C SER A 134 -20.94 37.61 -46.95
N PRO A 135 -19.83 38.19 -46.47
CA PRO A 135 -19.91 39.40 -45.68
C PRO A 135 -20.54 40.46 -46.57
N TYR A 136 -21.78 40.85 -46.26
CA TYR A 136 -22.49 41.91 -46.97
C TYR A 136 -21.52 43.10 -47.15
N PRO A 137 -21.22 43.52 -48.40
CA PRO A 137 -20.32 44.64 -48.60
C PRO A 137 -20.99 45.86 -47.97
N LEU A 138 -20.36 46.41 -46.93
CA LEU A 138 -20.74 47.69 -46.35
C LEU A 138 -20.42 48.80 -47.36
N HIS A 139 -21.31 48.95 -48.35
CA HIS A 139 -21.34 50.10 -49.23
C HIS A 139 -21.87 51.27 -48.42
N PHE A 140 -20.98 52.03 -47.78
CA PHE A 140 -21.31 53.39 -47.35
C PHE A 140 -21.38 54.26 -48.61
N PRO A 141 -22.55 54.82 -48.99
CA PRO A 141 -22.59 55.83 -50.02
C PRO A 141 -21.79 57.02 -49.50
N GLY A 142 -20.62 57.26 -50.09
CA GLY A 142 -19.80 58.42 -49.82
C GLY A 142 -20.65 59.67 -49.95
N TYR A 143 -20.73 60.42 -48.86
CA TYR A 143 -21.25 61.78 -48.84
C TYR A 143 -20.50 62.58 -49.91
N LEU A 144 -21.26 63.14 -50.86
CA LEU A 144 -20.78 64.20 -51.73
C LEU A 144 -20.19 65.33 -50.86
N CYS A 145 -18.97 65.71 -51.18
CA CYS A 145 -18.42 67.04 -50.93
C CYS A 145 -17.77 67.50 -52.23
#